data_AF-A0A4Q2T6F7-F1
#
_entry.id   AF-A0A4Q2T6F7-F1
#
_cell.length_a   1.000
_cell.length_b   1.000
_cell.length_c   1.000
_cell.angle_alpha   90.00
_cell.angle_beta   90.00
_cell.angle_gamma   90.00
#
_symmetry.space_group_name_H-M   'P 1'
#
loop_
_entity.id
_entity.type
_entity.pdbx_description
1 polymer ?
#
loop_
_entity_poly.entity_id
_entity_poly.type
_entity_poly.pdbx_seq_one_letter_code
_entity_poly.pdbx_strand_id
1 'polypeptide(L)' 'MSEADFDHPDIVLEPHGPMLVRGASTIRDAEGTLHRVERPVVALCRCDKSSRKPWCDGTHKVIPRR' A
#
# COMPACT_ATOMS: atom_id res chain seq x y z
N MET A 1 15.50 17.33 -9.53
CA MET A 1 14.77 16.53 -8.53
C MET A 1 14.92 15.09 -8.99
N SER A 2 16.01 14.47 -8.55
CA SER A 2 16.48 13.17 -9.04
C SER A 2 15.54 12.05 -8.63
N GLU A 3 15.51 11.02 -9.47
CA GLU A 3 14.82 9.75 -9.25
C GLU A 3 15.03 9.27 -7.81
N ALA A 4 13.93 8.83 -7.19
CA ALA A 4 13.95 8.36 -5.82
C ALA A 4 14.74 7.04 -5.76
N ASP A 5 16.03 7.16 -5.46
CA ASP A 5 16.93 6.05 -5.10
C ASP A 5 16.47 5.44 -3.77
N PHE A 6 15.38 4.69 -3.80
CA PHE A 6 15.10 3.71 -2.76
C PHE A 6 15.94 2.48 -3.10
N ASP A 7 17.10 2.33 -2.44
CA ASP A 7 17.97 1.15 -2.58
C ASP A 7 17.22 -0.16 -2.24
N HIS A 8 16.15 -0.03 -1.46
CA HIS A 8 15.16 -1.07 -1.18
C HIS A 8 13.80 -0.41 -0.88
N PRO A 9 12.67 -1.13 -1.04
CA PRO A 9 11.37 -0.56 -0.72
C PRO A 9 11.25 -0.20 0.77
N ASP A 10 11.01 1.07 1.07
CA ASP A 10 10.73 1.51 2.44
C ASP A 10 9.28 1.19 2.80
N ILE A 11 9.09 0.51 3.93
CA ILE A 11 7.77 0.12 4.44
C ILE A 11 7.48 0.89 5.73
N VAL A 12 6.42 1.68 5.73
CA VAL A 12 5.92 2.40 6.91
C VAL A 12 4.54 1.90 7.28
N LEU A 13 4.38 1.46 8.53
CA LEU A 13 3.08 1.08 9.07
C LEU A 13 2.45 2.28 9.75
N GLU A 14 1.39 2.85 9.15
CA GLU A 14 0.63 3.89 9.83
C GLU A 14 -0.21 3.29 10.96
N PRO A 15 -0.20 3.89 12.17
CA PRO A 15 -1.07 3.46 13.25
C PRO A 15 -2.53 3.51 12.82
N HIS A 16 -3.19 2.35 12.85
CA HIS A 16 -4.59 2.18 12.42
C HIS A 16 -4.87 2.65 10.97
N GLY A 17 -3.83 2.69 10.16
CA GLY A 17 -3.88 3.12 8.78
C GLY A 17 -3.33 2.05 7.83
N PRO A 18 -3.12 2.43 6.56
CA PRO A 18 -2.51 1.56 5.58
C PRO A 18 -1.05 1.23 5.89
N MET A 19 -0.48 0.34 5.09
CA MET A 19 0.96 0.17 4.95
C MET A 19 1.41 1.02 3.76
N LEU A 20 2.27 2.00 3.99
CA LEU A 20 2.89 2.77 2.92
C LEU A 20 4.13 2.03 2.44
N VAL A 21 4.19 1.77 1.14
CA VAL A 21 5.36 1.17 0.48
C VAL A 21 5.91 2.18 -0.50
N ARG A 22 7.19 2.53 -0.35
CA ARG A 22 7.90 3.45 -1.24
C ARG A 22 8.86 2.68 -2.14
N GLY A 23 9.04 3.12 -3.38
CA GLY A 23 10.01 2.52 -4.30
C GLY A 23 9.66 1.12 -4.82
N ALA A 24 8.46 0.61 -4.56
CA ALA A 24 8.04 -0.67 -5.13
C ALA A 24 7.70 -0.53 -6.62
N SER A 25 8.20 -1.45 -7.44
CA SER A 25 7.84 -1.59 -8.86
C SER A 25 6.67 -2.56 -9.08
N THR A 26 6.49 -3.53 -8.17
CA THR A 26 5.42 -4.53 -8.22
C THR A 26 4.93 -4.91 -6.83
N ILE A 27 3.65 -5.22 -6.70
CA ILE A 27 3.01 -5.76 -5.50
C ILE A 27 2.30 -7.06 -5.86
N ARG A 28 2.54 -8.13 -5.11
CA ARG A 28 1.79 -9.39 -5.22
C ARG A 28 0.67 -9.41 -4.18
N ASP A 29 -0.57 -9.63 -4.59
CA ASP A 29 -1.69 -9.77 -3.67
C ASP A 29 -1.82 -11.19 -3.08
N ALA A 30 -2.84 -11.39 -2.23
CA ALA A 30 -3.08 -12.66 -1.54
C ALA A 30 -3.50 -13.78 -2.50
N GLU A 31 -4.10 -13.42 -3.63
CA GLU A 31 -4.50 -14.32 -4.71
C GLU A 31 -3.33 -14.65 -5.65
N GLY A 32 -2.15 -14.05 -5.44
CA GLY A 32 -0.95 -14.26 -6.24
C GLY A 32 -0.86 -13.35 -7.48
N THR A 33 -1.81 -12.43 -7.68
CA THR A 33 -1.81 -11.49 -8.80
C THR A 33 -0.72 -10.44 -8.60
N LEU A 34 0.03 -10.16 -9.67
CA LEU A 34 1.04 -9.11 -9.70
C LEU A 34 0.44 -7.80 -10.21
N HIS A 35 0.53 -6.76 -9.38
CA HIS A 35 0.14 -5.41 -9.71
C HIS A 35 1.37 -4.55 -9.97
N ARG A 36 1.46 -3.94 -11.16
CA ARG A 36 2.52 -2.99 -11.48
C ARG A 36 2.27 -1.66 -10.74
N VAL A 37 3.33 -1.10 -10.17
CA VAL A 37 3.28 0.17 -9.46
C VAL A 37 4.06 1.21 -10.24
N GLU A 38 3.40 2.31 -10.57
CA GLU A 38 4.00 3.44 -11.29
C GLU A 38 4.23 4.64 -10.37
N ARG A 39 3.60 4.65 -9.19
CA ARG A 39 3.72 5.74 -8.24
C ARG A 39 4.89 5.51 -7.29
N PRO A 40 5.65 6.54 -6.91
CA PRO A 40 6.76 6.41 -5.97
C PRO A 40 6.36 5.85 -4.60
N VAL A 41 5.11 6.05 -4.19
CA VAL A 41 4.55 5.55 -2.93
C VAL A 41 3.15 5.00 -3.17
N VAL A 42 2.89 3.81 -2.67
CA VAL A 42 1.56 3.18 -2.66
C VAL A 42 1.11 2.87 -1.24
N ALA A 43 -0.20 2.80 -1.04
CA ALA A 43 -0.81 2.49 0.25
C ALA A 43 -1.55 1.15 0.13
N LEU A 44 -1.12 0.15 0.89
CA LEU A 44 -1.75 -1.17 0.95
C LEU A 44 -2.78 -1.24 2.07
N CYS A 45 -3.89 -1.92 1.79
CA CYS A 45 -4.95 -2.13 2.76
C CYS A 45 -4.48 -3.05 3.89
N ARG A 46 -4.81 -2.68 5.13
CA ARG A 46 -4.60 -3.49 6.33
C ARG A 46 -5.87 -3.79 7.13
N CYS A 47 -7.01 -3.22 6.72
CA CYS A 47 -8.29 -3.38 7.42
C CYS A 47 -9.20 -4.44 6.78
N ASP A 48 -8.80 -5.03 5.65
CA ASP A 48 -9.56 -5.99 4.86
C ASP A 48 -10.93 -5.52 4.34
N LYS A 49 -11.27 -4.24 4.48
CA LYS A 49 -12.55 -3.67 4.05
C LYS A 49 -12.48 -2.83 2.78
N SER A 50 -11.29 -2.61 2.21
CA SER A 50 -11.19 -1.88 0.95
C SER A 50 -11.91 -2.62 -0.17
N SER A 51 -12.61 -1.87 -1.03
CA SER A 51 -13.18 -2.37 -2.28
C SER A 51 -12.16 -2.44 -3.42
N ARG A 52 -10.94 -1.93 -3.19
CA ARG A 52 -9.86 -1.82 -4.18
C ARG A 52 -8.61 -2.60 -3.78
N LYS A 53 -8.76 -3.73 -3.09
CA LYS A 53 -7.64 -4.58 -2.68
C LYS A 53 -6.71 -4.86 -3.89
N PRO A 54 -5.38 -4.88 -3.67
CA PRO A 54 -4.68 -4.78 -2.39
C PRO A 54 -4.53 -3.34 -1.86
N TRP A 55 -5.06 -2.34 -2.57
CA TRP A 55 -4.87 -0.92 -2.25
C TRP A 55 -5.77 -0.43 -1.13
N CYS A 56 -5.31 0.59 -0.41
CA CYS A 56 -6.14 1.34 0.52
C CYS A 56 -6.95 2.40 -0.23
N ASP A 57 -8.27 2.42 0.02
CA ASP A 57 -9.23 3.41 -0.51
C ASP A 57 -9.77 4.38 0.56
N GLY A 58 -9.26 4.30 1.79
CA GLY A 58 -9.69 5.13 2.91
C GLY A 58 -10.83 4.55 3.74
N THR A 59 -11.37 3.37 3.41
CA THR A 59 -12.45 2.72 4.17
C THR A 59 -12.13 2.58 5.67
N HIS A 60 -10.85 2.37 6.03
CA HIS A 60 -10.40 2.30 7.43
C HIS A 60 -10.72 3.55 8.28
N LYS A 61 -11.00 4.69 7.65
CA LYS A 61 -11.34 5.94 8.35
C LYS A 61 -12.80 5.99 8.80
N VAL A 62 -13.68 5.19 8.20
CA VAL A 62 -15.14 5.27 8.38
C VAL A 62 -15.75 4.02 9.00
N ILE A 63 -14.95 2.98 9.24
CA ILE A 63 -15.37 1.75 9.92
C ILE A 63 -14.87 1.71 11.37
N PRO A 64 -15.58 1.02 12.28
CA PRO A 64 -15.08 0.78 13.63
C PRO A 64 -13.72 0.07 13.59
N ARG A 65 -12.83 0.49 14.50
CA ARG A 65 -11.54 -0.18 14.69
C ARG A 65 -11.80 -1.51 15.38
N ARG A 66 -11.08 -2.53 14.93
CA ARG A 66 -11.07 -3.85 15.54
C ARG A 66 -9.98 -3.94 16.60
#